data_AF-A0A945BA24-F1
#
_entry.id   AF-A0A945BA24-F1
#
_cell.length_a   1.000
_cell.length_b   1.000
_cell.length_c   1.000
_cell.angle_alpha   90.00
_cell.angle_beta   90.00
_cell.angle_gamma   90.00
#
_symmetry.space_group_name_H-M   'P 1'
#
loop_
_entity.id
_entity.type
_entity.pdbx_description
1 polymer ?
#
loop_
_entity_poly.entity_id
_entity_poly.type
_entity_poly.pdbx_seq_one_letter_code
_entity_poly.pdbx_strand_id
1 'polypeptide(L)' 'LGCVPLGQKLTDSKGEYNGWYCPCHGSHYDTSGRIRKGPAPENLAVPPYSFLNDTTIKIG' A
#
# COMPACT_ATOMS: atom_id res chain seq x y z
N LEU A 1 -14.10 -4.40 -7.24
CA LEU A 1 -13.49 -5.31 -6.24
C LEU A 1 -12.49 -4.50 -5.43
N GLY A 2 -12.57 -4.53 -4.10
CA GLY A 2 -11.60 -3.86 -3.23
C GLY A 2 -10.28 -4.63 -3.17
N CYS A 3 -9.17 -3.91 -2.98
CA CYS A 3 -7.85 -4.48 -2.77
C CYS A 3 -7.49 -4.32 -1.28
N VAL A 4 -7.06 -5.41 -0.63
CA VAL A 4 -6.50 -5.38 0.74
C VAL A 4 -5.09 -5.94 0.66
N PRO A 5 -4.07 -5.09 0.55
CA PRO A 5 -2.71 -5.54 0.28
C PRO A 5 -1.95 -5.86 1.58
N LEU A 6 -1.17 -6.93 1.55
CA LEU A 6 -0.24 -7.34 2.60
C LEU A 6 1.10 -6.61 2.46
N GLY A 7 1.91 -6.58 3.52
CA GLY A 7 3.26 -5.99 3.50
C GLY A 7 3.69 -5.31 4.81
N GLN A 8 2.80 -5.22 5.79
CA GLN A 8 3.03 -4.57 7.08
C GLN A 8 3.76 -5.48 8.07
N LYS A 9 3.56 -6.81 7.99
CA LYS A 9 4.30 -7.77 8.82
C LYS A 9 5.59 -8.17 8.13
N LEU A 10 6.62 -8.49 8.91
CA LEU A 10 7.91 -8.98 8.38
C LEU A 10 7.77 -10.29 7.58
N THR A 11 6.74 -11.08 7.89
CA THR A 11 6.43 -12.36 7.22
C THR A 11 5.55 -12.20 5.98
N ASP A 12 5.04 -11.01 5.70
CA ASP A 12 4.13 -10.80 4.57
C ASP A 12 4.90 -10.81 3.24
N SER A 13 4.29 -11.37 2.20
CA SER A 13 4.78 -11.22 0.83
C SER A 13 4.67 -9.75 0.40
N LYS A 14 5.74 -9.22 -0.18
CA LYS A 14 5.83 -7.84 -0.70
C LYS A 14 5.74 -7.75 -2.23
N GLY A 15 5.48 -8.89 -2.87
CA GLY A 15 5.42 -9.00 -4.32
C GLY A 15 6.74 -8.66 -5.02
N GLU A 16 6.69 -8.57 -6.35
CA GLU A 16 7.87 -8.34 -7.21
C GLU A 16 8.51 -6.96 -7.04
N TYR A 17 7.79 -5.99 -6.48
CA TYR A 17 8.22 -4.60 -6.36
C TYR A 17 8.58 -4.20 -4.92
N ASN A 18 8.71 -5.17 -4.01
CA ASN A 18 9.13 -4.99 -2.61
C ASN A 18 8.29 -3.98 -1.80
N GLY A 19 7.07 -3.67 -2.27
CA GLY A 19 6.11 -2.83 -1.56
C GLY A 19 5.04 -3.69 -0.92
N TRP A 20 3.87 -3.74 -1.56
CA TRP A 20 2.73 -4.49 -1.07
C TRP A 20 2.19 -5.48 -2.10
N TYR A 21 1.60 -6.57 -1.62
CA TYR A 21 1.01 -7.61 -2.45
C TYR A 21 -0.41 -7.95 -2.00
N CYS A 22 -1.38 -7.89 -2.92
CA CYS A 22 -2.74 -8.32 -2.65
C CYS A 22 -2.98 -9.74 -3.17
N PRO A 23 -3.10 -10.74 -2.26
CA PRO A 23 -3.27 -12.13 -2.66
C PRO A 23 -4.65 -12.43 -3.24
N CYS A 24 -5.62 -11.52 -3.12
CA CYS A 24 -6.97 -11.73 -3.62
C CYS A 24 -7.00 -11.97 -5.14
N HIS A 25 -6.24 -11.16 -5.89
CA HIS A 25 -6.19 -11.25 -7.36
C HIS A 25 -4.79 -10.97 -7.94
N GLY A 26 -3.75 -10.97 -7.10
CA GLY A 26 -2.37 -10.82 -7.55
C GLY A 26 -1.97 -9.40 -7.93
N SER A 27 -2.50 -8.36 -7.26
CA SER A 27 -2.03 -6.99 -7.46
C SER A 27 -0.71 -6.74 -6.73
N HIS A 28 0.24 -6.10 -7.39
CA HIS A 28 1.55 -5.74 -6.83
C HIS A 28 1.74 -4.23 -6.82
N TYR A 29 2.18 -3.72 -5.68
CA TYR A 29 2.46 -2.31 -5.46
C TYR A 29 3.93 -2.10 -5.12
N ASP A 30 4.50 -0.99 -5.58
CA ASP A 30 5.84 -0.57 -5.15
C ASP A 30 5.82 0.07 -3.76
N THR A 31 6.99 0.48 -3.25
CA THR A 31 7.17 1.06 -1.91
C THR A 31 6.51 2.43 -1.71
N SER A 32 6.02 3.07 -2.78
CA SER A 32 5.21 4.29 -2.71
C SER A 32 3.70 4.00 -2.83
N GLY A 33 3.29 2.73 -2.83
CA GLY A 33 1.90 2.32 -2.92
C GLY A 33 1.32 2.42 -4.32
N ARG A 34 2.14 2.51 -5.37
CA ARG A 34 1.65 2.62 -6.76
C ARG A 34 1.44 1.25 -7.37
N ILE A 35 0.34 1.06 -8.11
CA ILE A 35 0.05 -0.19 -8.79
C ILE A 35 1.06 -0.42 -9.92
N ARG A 36 1.69 -1.59 -9.94
CA ARG A 36 2.69 -1.98 -10.95
C ARG A 36 2.29 -3.20 -11.77
N LYS A 37 1.42 -4.05 -11.22
CA LYS A 37 0.94 -5.28 -11.86
C LYS A 37 -0.37 -5.75 -11.23
N GLY A 38 -1.22 -6.39 -12.02
CA GLY A 38 -2.48 -7.00 -11.57
C GLY A 38 -3.71 -6.13 -11.85
N PRO A 39 -4.90 -6.56 -11.41
CA PRO A 39 -6.18 -5.99 -11.84
C PRO A 39 -6.62 -4.73 -11.08
N ALA A 40 -5.86 -4.25 -10.10
CA ALA A 40 -6.22 -3.01 -9.40
C ALA A 40 -6.10 -1.82 -10.38
N PRO A 41 -7.13 -0.96 -10.47
CA PRO A 41 -7.14 0.13 -11.45
C PRO A 41 -6.32 1.36 -10.99
N GLU A 42 -6.07 1.48 -9.69
CA GLU A 42 -5.52 2.68 -9.06
C GLU A 42 -4.45 2.37 -8.01
N ASN A 43 -3.69 3.40 -7.64
CA ASN A 43 -2.72 3.37 -6.54
C ASN A 43 -3.43 3.28 -5.18
N LEU A 44 -2.70 2.89 -4.13
CA LEU A 44 -3.23 2.91 -2.77
C LEU A 44 -3.59 4.35 -2.37
N ALA A 45 -4.79 4.51 -1.79
CA ALA A 45 -5.26 5.81 -1.34
C ALA A 45 -4.36 6.34 -0.21
N VAL A 46 -3.98 7.62 -0.35
CA VAL A 46 -3.32 8.36 0.73
C VAL A 46 -4.41 9.06 1.54
N PRO A 47 -4.62 8.71 2.82
CA PRO A 47 -5.62 9.38 3.63
C PRO A 47 -5.23 10.85 3.86
N PRO A 48 -6.17 11.76 4.13
CA PRO A 48 -5.84 13.11 4.58
C PRO A 48 -4.99 13.06 5.85
N TYR A 49 -3.93 13.85 5.91
CA TYR A 49 -3.06 13.95 7.08
C TYR A 49 -2.47 15.35 7.22
N SER A 50 -2.02 15.67 8.44
CA SER A 50 -1.24 16.87 8.73
C SER A 50 -0.16 16.58 9.77
N PHE A 51 0.96 17.31 9.66
CA PHE A 51 2.00 17.31 10.68
C PHE A 51 1.58 18.26 11.80
N LEU A 52 1.52 17.76 13.04
CA LEU A 52 1.28 18.59 14.23
C LEU A 52 2.59 19.20 14.74
N ASN A 53 3.70 18.48 14.54
CA ASN A 53 5.08 18.87 14.79
C ASN A 53 6.01 17.88 14.06
N ASP A 54 7.32 18.03 14.20
CA ASP A 54 8.34 17.24 13.48
C ASP A 54 8.26 15.72 13.71
N THR A 55 7.64 15.26 14.80
CA THR A 55 7.58 13.84 15.17
C THR A 55 6.16 13.30 15.33
N THR A 56 5.13 14.12 15.08
CA THR A 56 3.72 13.77 15.29
C THR A 56 2.87 14.08 14.06
N ILE A 57 2.16 13.07 13.57
CA ILE A 57 1.24 13.18 12.42
C ILE A 57 -0.18 12.86 12.89
N LYS A 58 -1.14 13.67 12.46
CA LYS A 58 -2.58 13.39 12.58
C LYS A 58 -3.10 12.83 11.26
N ILE A 59 -3.78 11.70 11.31
CA ILE A 59 -4.47 11.08 10.17
C ILE A 59 -5.97 11.32 10.37
N GLY A 60 -6.64 11.93 9.38
CA GLY A 60 -8.01 12.48 9.52
C GLY A 60 -8.05 13.76 10.36
#